data_AF-A0A847P572-F1
#
_entry.id   AF-A0A847P572-F1
#
_cell.length_a   1.000
_cell.length_b   1.000
_cell.length_c   1.000
_cell.angle_alpha   90.00
_cell.angle_beta   90.00
_cell.angle_gamma   90.00
#
_symmetry.space_group_name_H-M   'P 1'
#
loop_
_entity.id
_entity.type
_entity.pdbx_description
1 polymer ?
#
loop_
_entity_poly.entity_id
_entity_poly.type
_entity_poly.pdbx_seq_one_letter_code
_entity_poly.pdbx_strand_id
1 'polypeptide(L)'
;MTLKKVFVFLIFLVFLYPLRAQTKPSLPSLQMLTRSEKMADSNTAKTDSTQKITADSAKIINPPIRSIISVDTIPIEIVPLCPVDSITILVRYSGKKTDTLGTFSHPPYRATWNCQNIPDQDQMNLQPGYILFHKSGLKIISPPLAHRWVLDRKVGISKKKYRSYQKDAPDTSSIDGDIEEWKNIGAAKIGDIGYYKVFWCGKNIFLAARIFDSSVTYKDFIELHFDLYNNKNSFAGINHRSIRFGPKLRSNCFTVNLTDSGFVLADSVNVLISREMRWARKIYPDGYSIEVSLPIFVLSDLQYPPKMIGFDISVIDVDEHNNEESYVSWSGSEITNRYNPSQWGNLVLEQAMFPLRMAVVSGLALFFILLSILIGFQLVQYYKNRKIEQSSQKEYSGFMNSVLECLQNSLSDPQLSPSTIASSLSCTTEEIIGSIQKEAECTFEQFVCFHKIKLARALLRETDHSLEKIAEMAGFRNVEDFSRFFTEATKSTPEKYRQVKREESELESEEDES
;
A
#
# COMPACT_ATOMS: atom_id res chain seq x y z
N MET A 1 40.77 0.79 11.19
CA MET A 1 39.72 0.01 10.46
C MET A 1 38.70 1.00 9.91
N THR A 2 38.85 1.34 8.63
CA THR A 2 38.42 2.62 8.05
C THR A 2 36.91 2.70 7.75
N LEU A 3 36.34 3.88 7.92
CA LEU A 3 34.92 4.27 7.72
C LEU A 3 34.32 3.80 6.38
N LYS A 4 35.18 3.60 5.35
CA LYS A 4 34.83 2.96 4.07
C LYS A 4 34.31 1.52 4.22
N LYS A 5 34.85 0.72 5.14
CA LYS A 5 34.39 -0.67 5.38
C LYS A 5 33.02 -0.71 6.04
N VAL A 6 32.70 0.26 6.92
CA VAL A 6 31.37 0.35 7.56
C VAL A 6 30.31 0.85 6.56
N PHE A 7 30.67 1.78 5.67
CA PHE A 7 29.76 2.30 4.64
C PHE A 7 29.43 1.26 3.56
N VAL A 8 30.41 0.42 3.17
CA VAL A 8 30.17 -0.71 2.26
C VAL A 8 29.36 -1.82 2.94
N PHE A 9 29.54 -2.05 4.24
CA PHE A 9 28.79 -3.07 4.99
C PHE A 9 27.31 -2.69 5.18
N LEU A 10 26.99 -1.40 5.39
CA LEU A 10 25.60 -0.93 5.52
C LEU A 10 24.86 -0.93 4.17
N ILE A 11 25.54 -0.62 3.06
CA ILE A 11 24.96 -0.72 1.71
C ILE A 11 24.75 -2.19 1.32
N PHE A 12 25.65 -3.10 1.72
CA PHE A 12 25.47 -4.54 1.48
C PHE A 12 24.31 -5.15 2.26
N LEU A 13 23.99 -4.65 3.47
CA LEU A 13 22.87 -5.14 4.28
C LEU A 13 21.48 -4.71 3.75
N VAL A 14 21.41 -3.66 2.93
CA VAL A 14 20.18 -3.23 2.25
C VAL A 14 19.94 -3.98 0.93
N PHE A 15 20.98 -4.59 0.35
CA PHE A 15 20.91 -5.32 -0.93
C PHE A 15 21.02 -6.85 -0.83
N LEU A 16 21.28 -7.41 0.35
CA LEU A 16 21.37 -8.87 0.59
C LEU A 16 20.11 -9.48 1.25
N TYR A 17 18.92 -8.99 0.92
CA TYR A 17 17.82 -9.93 0.81
C TYR A 17 17.91 -10.53 -0.60
N PRO A 18 18.10 -11.84 -0.76
CA PRO A 18 17.95 -12.42 -2.07
C PRO A 18 16.49 -12.16 -2.46
N LEU A 19 16.29 -11.29 -3.46
CA LEU A 19 15.30 -11.56 -4.49
C LEU A 19 15.69 -12.92 -5.05
N ARG A 20 15.29 -13.98 -4.36
CA ARG A 20 15.26 -15.32 -4.90
C ARG A 20 14.37 -15.13 -6.11
N ALA A 21 14.97 -15.09 -7.29
CA ALA A 21 14.27 -15.25 -8.54
C ALA A 21 13.51 -16.56 -8.37
N GLN A 22 12.24 -16.45 -7.97
CA GLN A 22 11.33 -17.57 -8.04
C GLN A 22 11.32 -17.89 -9.51
N THR A 23 11.96 -18.99 -9.86
CA THR A 23 11.70 -19.72 -11.09
C THR A 23 10.19 -19.67 -11.27
N LYS A 24 9.75 -18.91 -12.27
CA LYS A 24 8.35 -18.73 -12.64
C LYS A 24 7.74 -20.14 -12.61
N PRO A 25 6.91 -20.52 -11.64
CA PRO A 25 6.18 -21.76 -11.74
C PRO A 25 5.36 -21.57 -13.01
N SER A 26 5.51 -22.45 -13.99
CA SER A 26 4.63 -22.48 -15.13
C SER A 26 3.20 -22.50 -14.56
N LEU A 27 2.45 -21.41 -14.75
CA LEU A 27 1.03 -21.42 -14.44
C LEU A 27 0.45 -22.64 -15.16
N PRO A 28 -0.26 -23.56 -14.49
CA PRO A 28 -1.19 -24.38 -15.23
C PRO A 28 -2.15 -23.42 -15.91
N SER A 29 -2.08 -23.34 -17.23
CA SER A 29 -3.08 -22.63 -18.02
C SER A 29 -4.42 -23.21 -17.62
N LEU A 30 -5.33 -22.38 -17.09
CA LEU A 30 -6.73 -22.77 -16.93
C LEU A 30 -7.21 -23.20 -18.31
N GLN A 31 -7.42 -24.51 -18.48
CA GLN A 31 -7.96 -25.07 -19.70
C GLN A 31 -9.36 -24.46 -19.87
N MET A 32 -9.54 -23.64 -20.91
CA MET A 32 -10.90 -23.32 -21.37
C MET A 32 -11.51 -24.61 -21.87
N LEU A 33 -12.33 -25.24 -21.02
CA LEU A 33 -13.11 -26.39 -21.43
C LEU A 33 -14.32 -25.88 -22.22
N THR A 34 -14.28 -26.14 -23.52
CA THR A 34 -15.41 -26.04 -24.43
C THR A 34 -16.59 -26.85 -23.87
N ARG A 35 -17.76 -26.23 -23.97
CA ARG A 35 -19.09 -26.79 -23.66
C ARG A 35 -19.16 -28.27 -24.06
N SER A 36 -19.29 -29.15 -23.07
CA SER A 36 -19.74 -30.52 -23.35
C SER A 36 -21.20 -30.45 -23.78
N GLU A 37 -21.43 -30.60 -25.07
CA GLU A 37 -22.75 -30.90 -25.61
C GLU A 37 -23.16 -32.27 -25.06
N LYS A 38 -24.17 -32.29 -24.20
CA LYS A 38 -24.83 -33.55 -23.84
C LYS A 38 -25.42 -34.15 -25.12
N MET A 39 -24.90 -35.31 -25.50
CA MET A 39 -25.51 -36.22 -26.46
C MET A 39 -26.97 -36.46 -26.07
N ALA A 40 -27.86 -36.21 -27.01
CA ALA A 40 -29.24 -36.64 -26.93
C ALA A 40 -29.30 -38.14 -27.24
N ASP A 41 -29.63 -38.95 -26.22
CA ASP A 41 -29.96 -40.35 -26.44
C ASP A 41 -31.33 -40.48 -27.10
N SER A 42 -31.33 -41.31 -28.15
CA SER A 42 -32.45 -41.67 -28.99
C SER A 42 -33.43 -42.66 -28.32
N ASN A 43 -34.69 -42.53 -28.70
CA ASN A 43 -35.75 -43.55 -28.74
C ASN A 43 -36.40 -44.00 -27.43
N THR A 44 -37.64 -43.54 -27.23
CA THR A 44 -38.83 -44.42 -27.27
C THR A 44 -40.09 -43.59 -27.44
N ALA A 45 -40.73 -43.74 -28.61
CA ALA A 45 -42.03 -43.17 -28.90
C ALA A 45 -43.12 -44.03 -28.24
N LYS A 46 -43.83 -43.45 -27.27
CA LYS A 46 -45.22 -43.78 -26.97
C LYS A 46 -45.97 -42.46 -26.82
N THR A 47 -46.99 -42.33 -27.66
CA THR A 47 -48.00 -41.28 -27.70
C THR A 47 -48.53 -40.96 -26.31
N ASP A 48 -48.20 -39.76 -25.83
CA ASP A 48 -48.96 -39.06 -24.81
C ASP A 48 -49.12 -37.62 -25.28
N SER A 49 -50.35 -37.15 -25.42
CA SER A 49 -50.73 -35.86 -26.01
C SER A 49 -50.48 -34.67 -25.07
N THR A 50 -49.34 -34.67 -24.41
CA THR A 50 -48.82 -33.53 -23.64
C THR A 50 -47.54 -33.04 -24.30
N GLN A 51 -47.73 -32.25 -25.35
CA GLN A 51 -46.64 -31.50 -25.98
C GLN A 51 -45.93 -30.71 -24.88
N LYS A 52 -44.64 -31.02 -24.63
CA LYS A 52 -43.82 -30.37 -23.60
C LYS A 52 -43.84 -28.85 -23.81
N ILE A 53 -44.48 -28.17 -22.86
CA ILE A 53 -44.61 -26.71 -22.74
C ILE A 53 -43.29 -26.17 -22.16
N THR A 54 -42.51 -25.41 -22.95
CA THR A 54 -41.25 -24.82 -22.49
C THR A 54 -41.43 -23.36 -22.05
N ALA A 55 -40.42 -22.83 -21.34
CA ALA A 55 -40.32 -21.46 -20.84
C ALA A 55 -40.41 -20.36 -21.93
N ASP A 56 -40.53 -20.75 -23.20
CA ASP A 56 -40.47 -19.90 -24.39
C ASP A 56 -41.85 -19.61 -25.00
N SER A 57 -42.94 -19.89 -24.27
CA SER A 57 -44.31 -19.66 -24.77
C SER A 57 -44.74 -18.19 -24.72
N ALA A 58 -44.04 -17.36 -23.96
CA ALA A 58 -44.19 -15.91 -23.98
C ALA A 58 -42.88 -15.21 -23.56
N LYS A 59 -42.70 -13.97 -24.01
CA LYS A 59 -41.59 -13.09 -23.64
C LYS A 59 -42.08 -12.02 -22.69
N ILE A 60 -41.42 -11.88 -21.53
CA ILE A 60 -41.60 -10.73 -20.64
C ILE A 60 -40.74 -9.59 -21.18
N ILE A 61 -41.37 -8.53 -21.66
CA ILE A 61 -40.71 -7.36 -22.25
C ILE A 61 -40.36 -6.35 -21.17
N ASN A 62 -41.28 -6.16 -20.21
CA ASN A 62 -41.13 -5.21 -19.13
C ASN A 62 -41.49 -5.88 -17.80
N PRO A 63 -40.68 -5.74 -16.72
CA PRO A 63 -39.29 -5.28 -16.75
C PRO A 63 -38.37 -6.23 -17.54
N PRO A 64 -37.36 -5.72 -18.28
CA PRO A 64 -36.36 -6.57 -18.93
C PRO A 64 -35.66 -7.51 -17.95
N ILE A 65 -35.17 -8.66 -18.42
CA ILE A 65 -34.39 -9.58 -17.58
C ILE A 65 -33.13 -8.86 -17.06
N ARG A 66 -32.74 -9.16 -15.83
CA ARG A 66 -31.67 -8.52 -15.05
C ARG A 66 -31.89 -7.03 -14.78
N SER A 67 -33.14 -6.59 -14.70
CA SER A 67 -33.43 -5.21 -14.29
C SER A 67 -33.26 -5.03 -12.78
N ILE A 68 -32.65 -3.90 -12.44
CA ILE A 68 -32.61 -3.34 -11.10
C ILE A 68 -33.81 -2.41 -10.99
N ILE A 69 -34.78 -2.76 -10.17
CA ILE A 69 -36.01 -2.00 -10.01
C ILE A 69 -35.86 -1.08 -8.81
N SER A 70 -35.86 0.23 -9.07
CA SER A 70 -35.70 1.26 -8.04
C SER A 70 -36.94 2.15 -7.89
N VAL A 71 -38.09 1.70 -8.39
CA VAL A 71 -39.36 2.44 -8.40
C VAL A 71 -40.44 1.66 -7.67
N ASP A 72 -41.46 2.36 -7.17
CA ASP A 72 -42.57 1.75 -6.42
C ASP A 72 -43.68 1.18 -7.33
N THR A 73 -43.66 1.50 -8.63
CA THR A 73 -44.61 0.97 -9.59
C THR A 73 -43.89 0.46 -10.83
N ILE A 74 -44.19 -0.79 -11.20
CA ILE A 74 -43.50 -1.52 -12.26
C ILE A 74 -44.48 -1.82 -13.38
N PRO A 75 -44.25 -1.31 -14.60
CA PRO A 75 -44.98 -1.76 -15.78
C PRO A 75 -44.58 -3.20 -16.13
N ILE A 76 -45.58 -4.06 -16.28
CA ILE A 76 -45.40 -5.45 -16.68
C ILE A 76 -46.04 -5.67 -18.04
N GLU A 77 -45.24 -6.14 -18.99
CA GLU A 77 -45.67 -6.36 -20.36
C GLU A 77 -45.19 -7.73 -20.85
N ILE A 78 -46.12 -8.51 -21.41
CA ILE A 78 -45.88 -9.90 -21.79
C ILE A 78 -46.39 -10.12 -23.22
N VAL A 79 -45.57 -10.74 -24.06
CA VAL A 79 -45.90 -11.04 -25.45
C VAL A 79 -45.93 -12.55 -25.65
N PRO A 80 -47.11 -13.17 -25.87
CA PRO A 80 -47.20 -14.57 -26.27
C PRO A 80 -46.40 -14.85 -27.53
N LEU A 81 -45.74 -16.00 -27.55
CA LEU A 81 -45.07 -16.55 -28.73
C LEU A 81 -45.92 -17.67 -29.38
N CYS A 82 -47.15 -17.86 -28.91
CA CYS A 82 -48.14 -18.78 -29.45
C CYS A 82 -49.54 -18.14 -29.50
N PRO A 83 -50.49 -18.69 -30.27
CA PRO A 83 -51.87 -18.21 -30.31
C PRO A 83 -52.58 -18.36 -28.96
N VAL A 84 -53.14 -17.28 -28.43
CA VAL A 84 -53.87 -17.29 -27.15
C VAL A 84 -55.25 -16.66 -27.30
N ASP A 85 -56.21 -17.13 -26.50
CA ASP A 85 -57.51 -16.48 -26.31
C ASP A 85 -57.43 -15.38 -25.25
N SER A 86 -56.63 -15.60 -24.21
CA SER A 86 -56.34 -14.60 -23.18
C SER A 86 -55.07 -14.91 -22.40
N ILE A 87 -54.58 -13.91 -21.67
CA ILE A 87 -53.45 -14.00 -20.75
C ILE A 87 -53.85 -13.46 -19.39
N THR A 88 -53.55 -14.17 -18.32
CA THR A 88 -53.52 -13.61 -16.97
C THR A 88 -52.10 -13.20 -16.62
N ILE A 89 -51.90 -11.94 -16.23
CA ILE A 89 -50.61 -11.42 -15.74
C ILE A 89 -50.57 -11.54 -14.21
N LEU A 90 -49.46 -12.05 -13.68
CA LEU A 90 -49.26 -12.26 -12.25
C LEU A 90 -47.85 -11.89 -11.81
N VAL A 91 -47.67 -11.56 -10.53
CA VAL A 91 -46.37 -11.28 -9.92
C VAL A 91 -46.24 -12.05 -8.64
N ARG A 92 -45.20 -12.89 -8.54
CA ARG A 92 -44.80 -13.52 -7.28
C ARG A 92 -43.78 -12.63 -6.57
N TYR A 93 -43.79 -12.62 -5.24
CA TYR A 93 -42.86 -11.85 -4.40
C TYR A 93 -42.74 -12.46 -2.99
N SER A 94 -41.86 -11.88 -2.16
CA SER A 94 -41.54 -12.30 -0.80
C SER A 94 -42.76 -12.72 0.04
N GLY A 95 -42.59 -13.79 0.82
CA GLY A 95 -43.64 -14.38 1.65
C GLY A 95 -44.57 -15.34 0.91
N LYS A 96 -44.12 -15.90 -0.23
CA LYS A 96 -44.89 -16.83 -1.09
C LYS A 96 -46.22 -16.23 -1.58
N LYS A 97 -46.28 -14.90 -1.71
CA LYS A 97 -47.47 -14.17 -2.16
C LYS A 97 -47.48 -14.04 -3.68
N THR A 98 -48.68 -13.88 -4.25
CA THR A 98 -48.86 -13.68 -5.70
C THR A 98 -49.99 -12.69 -5.93
N ASP A 99 -49.70 -11.62 -6.66
CA ASP A 99 -50.70 -10.66 -7.09
C ASP A 99 -51.14 -11.01 -8.52
N THR A 100 -52.45 -11.06 -8.76
CA THR A 100 -53.01 -11.18 -10.10
C THR A 100 -53.40 -9.80 -10.60
N LEU A 101 -52.76 -9.34 -11.67
CA LEU A 101 -52.92 -7.96 -12.16
C LEU A 101 -54.08 -7.80 -13.14
N GLY A 102 -54.51 -8.91 -13.75
CA GLY A 102 -55.67 -8.94 -14.65
C GLY A 102 -55.58 -10.05 -15.69
N THR A 103 -56.71 -10.28 -16.36
CA THR A 103 -56.82 -11.17 -17.53
C THR A 103 -57.18 -10.35 -18.75
N PHE A 104 -56.43 -10.54 -19.84
CA PHE A 104 -56.46 -9.71 -21.03
C PHE A 104 -56.69 -10.58 -22.27
N SER A 105 -57.75 -10.29 -23.04
CA SER A 105 -58.09 -11.05 -24.26
C SER A 105 -57.46 -10.45 -25.53
N HIS A 106 -56.94 -9.23 -25.49
CA HIS A 106 -56.40 -8.53 -26.66
C HIS A 106 -55.09 -7.79 -26.31
N PRO A 107 -54.12 -7.68 -27.24
CA PRO A 107 -52.90 -6.91 -27.04
C PRO A 107 -53.20 -5.39 -27.03
N PRO A 108 -52.35 -4.56 -26.40
CA PRO A 108 -51.14 -4.94 -25.65
C PRO A 108 -51.47 -5.57 -24.29
N TYR A 109 -50.82 -6.68 -23.97
CA TYR A 109 -51.00 -7.39 -22.70
C TYR A 109 -50.07 -6.76 -21.65
N ARG A 110 -50.58 -5.73 -20.98
CA ARG A 110 -49.82 -4.95 -19.99
C ARG A 110 -50.62 -4.63 -18.75
N ALA A 111 -49.94 -4.58 -17.61
CA ALA A 111 -50.49 -4.14 -16.34
C ALA A 111 -49.44 -3.36 -15.54
N THR A 112 -49.87 -2.60 -14.53
CA THR A 112 -48.95 -1.95 -13.59
C THR A 112 -49.04 -2.65 -12.24
N TRP A 113 -47.89 -2.98 -11.67
CA TRP A 113 -47.80 -3.55 -10.34
C TRP A 113 -47.26 -2.52 -9.35
N ASN A 114 -47.89 -2.39 -8.17
CA ASN A 114 -47.41 -1.53 -7.09
C ASN A 114 -46.62 -2.38 -6.09
N CYS A 115 -45.32 -2.08 -5.97
CA CYS A 115 -44.40 -2.78 -5.09
C CYS A 115 -43.92 -1.94 -3.91
N GLN A 116 -44.57 -0.81 -3.60
CA GLN A 116 -44.15 0.12 -2.55
C GLN A 116 -43.91 -0.58 -1.20
N ASN A 117 -44.77 -1.53 -0.85
CA ASN A 117 -44.72 -2.26 0.43
C ASN A 117 -43.94 -3.57 0.37
N ILE A 118 -43.33 -3.90 -0.76
CA ILE A 118 -42.52 -5.11 -0.90
C ILE A 118 -41.13 -4.83 -0.37
N PRO A 119 -40.50 -5.72 0.43
CA PRO A 119 -39.14 -5.52 0.90
C PRO A 119 -38.15 -5.32 -0.26
N ASP A 120 -37.19 -4.43 -0.06
CA ASP A 120 -36.07 -4.29 -0.99
C ASP A 120 -35.27 -5.61 -1.05
N GLN A 121 -34.64 -5.80 -2.20
CA GLN A 121 -33.67 -6.82 -2.54
C GLN A 121 -34.21 -8.24 -2.69
N ASP A 122 -35.53 -8.41 -2.79
CA ASP A 122 -36.12 -9.72 -3.10
C ASP A 122 -35.71 -10.20 -4.49
N GLN A 123 -34.69 -11.05 -4.52
CA GLN A 123 -34.10 -11.57 -5.75
C GLN A 123 -34.61 -12.98 -6.06
N MET A 124 -35.09 -13.70 -5.05
CA MET A 124 -35.56 -15.08 -5.16
C MET A 124 -37.03 -15.15 -5.56
N ASN A 125 -37.88 -14.33 -4.95
CA ASN A 125 -39.32 -14.48 -5.08
C ASN A 125 -39.92 -13.51 -6.11
N LEU A 126 -39.30 -12.36 -6.34
CA LEU A 126 -39.77 -11.36 -7.32
C LEU A 126 -39.77 -11.92 -8.74
N GLN A 127 -40.96 -12.28 -9.24
CA GLN A 127 -41.13 -12.95 -10.52
C GLN A 127 -42.43 -12.48 -11.21
N PRO A 128 -42.34 -11.51 -12.14
CA PRO A 128 -43.35 -11.32 -13.16
C PRO A 128 -43.58 -12.63 -13.92
N GLY A 129 -44.84 -12.97 -14.15
CA GLY A 129 -45.25 -14.22 -14.76
C GLY A 129 -46.59 -14.13 -15.47
N TYR A 130 -47.01 -15.26 -16.02
CA TYR A 130 -48.22 -15.34 -16.84
C TYR A 130 -48.91 -16.69 -16.73
N ILE A 131 -50.20 -16.68 -17.06
CA ILE A 131 -50.97 -17.86 -17.46
C ILE A 131 -51.52 -17.57 -18.85
N LEU A 132 -51.12 -18.35 -19.85
CA LEU A 132 -51.68 -18.27 -21.20
C LEU A 132 -52.82 -19.29 -21.34
N PHE A 133 -53.94 -18.85 -21.90
CA PHE A 133 -55.02 -19.72 -22.34
C PHE A 133 -54.90 -19.87 -23.85
N HIS A 134 -54.34 -20.99 -24.29
CA HIS A 134 -54.10 -21.28 -25.71
C HIS A 134 -55.42 -21.61 -26.42
N LYS A 135 -55.53 -21.29 -27.72
CA LYS A 135 -56.75 -21.52 -28.53
C LYS A 135 -57.21 -22.97 -28.62
N SER A 136 -56.33 -23.92 -28.30
CA SER A 136 -56.65 -25.36 -28.24
C SER A 136 -57.29 -25.79 -26.91
N GLY A 137 -57.53 -24.86 -25.98
CA GLY A 137 -58.01 -25.15 -24.62
C GLY A 137 -56.91 -25.48 -23.61
N LEU A 138 -55.63 -25.45 -24.01
CA LEU A 138 -54.50 -25.71 -23.10
C LEU A 138 -54.19 -24.49 -22.23
N LYS A 139 -53.83 -24.74 -20.97
CA LYS A 139 -53.35 -23.73 -20.01
C LYS A 139 -51.84 -23.83 -19.87
N ILE A 140 -51.13 -22.74 -20.12
CA ILE A 140 -49.67 -22.65 -20.01
C ILE A 140 -49.32 -21.71 -18.86
N ILE A 141 -48.58 -22.19 -17.87
CA ILE A 141 -48.19 -21.41 -16.68
C ILE A 141 -46.71 -21.07 -16.78
N SER A 142 -46.35 -19.81 -16.51
CA SER A 142 -44.94 -19.40 -16.47
C SER A 142 -44.17 -20.17 -15.39
N PRO A 143 -43.00 -20.75 -15.72
CA PRO A 143 -42.17 -21.45 -14.74
C PRO A 143 -41.64 -20.47 -13.67
N PRO A 144 -41.05 -20.96 -12.57
CA PRO A 144 -40.33 -20.10 -11.64
C PRO A 144 -39.17 -19.38 -12.33
N LEU A 145 -39.10 -18.06 -12.18
CA LEU A 145 -38.12 -17.18 -12.85
C LEU A 145 -37.21 -16.47 -11.84
N ALA A 146 -36.75 -17.19 -10.83
CA ALA A 146 -35.92 -16.63 -9.76
C ALA A 146 -34.65 -15.96 -10.29
N HIS A 147 -34.17 -14.95 -9.57
CA HIS A 147 -32.91 -14.23 -9.82
C HIS A 147 -32.82 -13.41 -11.10
N ARG A 148 -33.96 -13.10 -11.74
CA ARG A 148 -34.00 -12.27 -12.96
C ARG A 148 -34.30 -10.80 -12.70
N TRP A 149 -34.87 -10.48 -11.55
CA TRP A 149 -35.20 -9.11 -11.15
C TRP A 149 -34.81 -8.91 -9.68
N VAL A 150 -34.52 -7.68 -9.33
CA VAL A 150 -34.25 -7.28 -7.94
C VAL A 150 -34.92 -5.94 -7.68
N LEU A 151 -35.63 -5.83 -6.56
CA LEU A 151 -36.19 -4.56 -6.10
C LEU A 151 -35.15 -3.81 -5.26
N ASP A 152 -34.29 -3.01 -5.86
CA ASP A 152 -33.22 -2.30 -5.16
C ASP A 152 -33.50 -0.79 -5.16
N ARG A 153 -34.30 -0.30 -4.21
CA ARG A 153 -34.58 1.14 -4.05
C ARG A 153 -33.52 1.84 -3.20
N LYS A 154 -32.71 1.07 -2.44
CA LYS A 154 -31.62 1.58 -1.59
C LYS A 154 -30.38 0.70 -1.69
N VAL A 155 -29.42 1.13 -2.50
CA VAL A 155 -28.10 0.48 -2.62
C VAL A 155 -27.26 0.72 -1.35
N GLY A 156 -26.57 -0.33 -0.85
CA GLY A 156 -25.52 -0.17 0.16
C GLY A 156 -26.02 -0.07 1.61
N ILE A 157 -26.96 -0.92 2.02
CA ILE A 157 -27.58 -0.84 3.36
C ILE A 157 -26.57 -1.15 4.48
N SER A 158 -25.72 -2.17 4.32
CA SER A 158 -24.82 -2.57 5.40
C SER A 158 -23.57 -1.69 5.49
N LYS A 159 -23.54 -0.85 6.52
CA LYS A 159 -22.37 -0.04 6.89
C LYS A 159 -21.36 -0.81 7.75
N LYS A 160 -21.60 -2.10 8.02
CA LYS A 160 -20.74 -2.91 8.88
C LYS A 160 -19.35 -3.09 8.27
N LYS A 161 -18.34 -3.03 9.13
CA LYS A 161 -16.93 -3.22 8.77
C LYS A 161 -16.28 -4.15 9.77
N TYR A 162 -15.67 -5.23 9.28
CA TYR A 162 -14.79 -6.07 10.07
C TYR A 162 -13.34 -5.70 9.72
N ARG A 163 -12.56 -5.27 10.70
CA ARG A 163 -11.12 -4.98 10.50
C ARG A 163 -10.31 -6.21 10.85
N SER A 164 -9.63 -6.74 9.85
CA SER A 164 -8.81 -7.92 9.93
C SER A 164 -7.34 -7.53 9.80
N TYR A 165 -6.59 -7.76 10.86
CA TYR A 165 -5.17 -7.42 10.90
C TYR A 165 -4.33 -8.55 10.32
N GLN A 166 -3.29 -8.17 9.59
CA GLN A 166 -2.30 -9.13 9.11
C GLN A 166 -1.58 -9.74 10.32
N LYS A 167 -1.45 -11.07 10.32
CA LYS A 167 -0.70 -11.81 11.34
C LYS A 167 0.22 -12.83 10.70
N ASP A 168 1.13 -13.38 11.49
CA ASP A 168 1.78 -14.63 11.14
C ASP A 168 0.72 -15.73 11.12
N ALA A 169 0.71 -16.54 10.07
CA ALA A 169 -0.26 -17.62 9.95
C ALA A 169 -0.05 -18.61 11.11
N PRO A 170 -1.12 -19.15 11.71
CA PRO A 170 -1.01 -20.36 12.50
C PRO A 170 -0.42 -21.45 11.60
N ASP A 171 0.31 -22.38 12.21
CA ASP A 171 0.96 -23.44 11.46
C ASP A 171 -0.11 -24.14 10.64
N THR A 172 -0.06 -24.10 9.31
CA THR A 172 -1.21 -24.50 8.46
C THR A 172 -1.67 -25.96 8.68
N SER A 173 -0.91 -26.75 9.43
CA SER A 173 -1.26 -28.04 10.01
C SER A 173 -2.29 -27.98 11.16
N SER A 174 -2.63 -26.80 11.68
CA SER A 174 -3.52 -26.58 12.83
C SER A 174 -4.99 -26.39 12.47
N ILE A 175 -5.36 -26.34 11.17
CA ILE A 175 -6.76 -26.23 10.76
C ILE A 175 -7.49 -27.53 11.14
N ASP A 176 -7.98 -27.60 12.37
CA ASP A 176 -8.56 -28.78 13.00
C ASP A 176 -10.02 -28.53 13.46
N GLY A 177 -10.49 -27.29 13.33
CA GLY A 177 -11.84 -26.89 13.68
C GLY A 177 -11.95 -26.42 15.14
N ASP A 178 -10.91 -26.57 15.96
CA ASP A 178 -10.83 -25.94 17.25
C ASP A 178 -10.45 -24.47 17.10
N ILE A 179 -11.14 -23.60 17.84
CA ILE A 179 -10.99 -22.15 17.73
C ILE A 179 -10.37 -21.52 18.98
N GLU A 180 -9.84 -22.34 19.90
CA GLU A 180 -9.14 -21.86 21.10
C GLU A 180 -7.93 -20.98 20.75
N GLU A 181 -7.19 -21.30 19.68
CA GLU A 181 -6.05 -20.51 19.20
C GLU A 181 -6.44 -19.10 18.74
N TRP A 182 -7.73 -18.89 18.45
CA TRP A 182 -8.28 -17.62 18.00
C TRP A 182 -8.66 -16.67 19.14
N LYS A 183 -8.37 -17.00 20.40
CA LYS A 183 -8.76 -16.18 21.58
C LYS A 183 -8.35 -14.71 21.51
N ASN A 184 -7.22 -14.41 20.86
CA ASN A 184 -6.68 -13.05 20.71
C ASN A 184 -7.10 -12.37 19.39
N ILE A 185 -8.07 -12.92 18.67
CA ILE A 185 -8.65 -12.33 17.45
C ILE A 185 -10.02 -11.76 17.79
N GLY A 186 -10.25 -10.50 17.41
CA GLY A 186 -11.53 -9.82 17.64
C GLY A 186 -12.69 -10.59 17.00
N ALA A 187 -13.78 -10.80 17.74
CA ALA A 187 -14.96 -11.49 17.23
C ALA A 187 -16.01 -10.50 16.72
N ALA A 188 -16.74 -10.89 15.69
CA ALA A 188 -17.98 -10.23 15.28
C ALA A 188 -19.14 -11.22 15.38
N LYS A 189 -20.26 -10.75 15.91
CA LYS A 189 -21.47 -11.56 16.10
C LYS A 189 -22.18 -11.83 14.78
N ILE A 190 -22.76 -13.02 14.63
CA ILE A 190 -23.68 -13.39 13.57
C ILE A 190 -25.06 -13.48 14.20
N GLY A 191 -25.80 -12.37 14.20
CA GLY A 191 -27.01 -12.22 15.03
C GLY A 191 -26.77 -12.65 16.47
N ASP A 192 -27.67 -13.47 17.01
CA ASP A 192 -27.58 -14.03 18.37
C ASP A 192 -27.18 -15.52 18.39
N ILE A 193 -26.92 -16.10 17.22
CA ILE A 193 -26.64 -17.54 17.06
C ILE A 193 -25.16 -17.89 17.05
N GLY A 194 -24.26 -16.90 17.04
CA GLY A 194 -22.84 -17.21 16.91
C GLY A 194 -21.94 -16.01 16.70
N TYR A 195 -20.68 -16.30 16.42
CA TYR A 195 -19.68 -15.29 16.09
C TYR A 195 -18.64 -15.83 15.11
N TYR A 196 -17.93 -14.93 14.45
CA TYR A 196 -16.79 -15.26 13.61
C TYR A 196 -15.60 -14.35 13.87
N LYS A 197 -14.44 -14.81 13.42
CA LYS A 197 -13.13 -14.18 13.56
C LYS A 197 -12.39 -14.31 12.25
N VAL A 198 -11.65 -13.27 11.87
CA VAL A 198 -10.90 -13.22 10.61
C VAL A 198 -9.56 -12.53 10.81
N PHE A 199 -8.48 -13.18 10.39
CA PHE A 199 -7.19 -12.54 10.15
C PHE A 199 -6.71 -12.92 8.75
N TRP A 200 -5.63 -12.29 8.28
CA TRP A 200 -5.04 -12.65 7.00
C TRP A 200 -3.52 -12.74 7.11
N CYS A 201 -2.92 -13.59 6.28
CA CYS A 201 -1.47 -13.74 6.21
C CYS A 201 -1.07 -14.04 4.76
N GLY A 202 -0.14 -13.24 4.22
CA GLY A 202 0.39 -13.45 2.87
C GLY A 202 -0.73 -13.48 1.81
N LYS A 203 -0.96 -14.67 1.25
CA LYS A 203 -1.98 -14.93 0.21
C LYS A 203 -3.23 -15.63 0.72
N ASN A 204 -3.39 -15.77 2.04
CA ASN A 204 -4.52 -16.48 2.64
C ASN A 204 -5.34 -15.58 3.57
N ILE A 205 -6.65 -15.75 3.52
CA ILE A 205 -7.60 -15.27 4.53
C ILE A 205 -7.91 -16.46 5.44
N PHE A 206 -7.79 -16.27 6.74
CA PHE A 206 -8.17 -17.28 7.72
C PHE A 206 -9.48 -16.84 8.36
N LEU A 207 -10.44 -17.76 8.43
CA LEU A 207 -11.73 -17.52 9.08
C LEU A 207 -12.06 -18.66 10.05
N ALA A 208 -12.52 -18.29 11.24
CA ALA A 208 -13.12 -19.20 12.19
C ALA A 208 -14.52 -18.70 12.59
N ALA A 209 -15.49 -19.60 12.65
CA ALA A 209 -16.86 -19.30 13.08
C ALA A 209 -17.31 -20.31 14.14
N ARG A 210 -18.00 -19.84 15.17
CA ARG A 210 -18.68 -20.65 16.19
C ARG A 210 -20.16 -20.37 16.12
N ILE A 211 -20.95 -21.41 15.91
CA ILE A 211 -22.40 -21.37 15.86
C ILE A 211 -22.93 -22.14 17.06
N PHE A 212 -23.82 -21.51 17.81
CA PHE A 212 -24.56 -22.10 18.92
C PHE A 212 -25.86 -22.65 18.38
N ASP A 213 -26.01 -23.96 18.50
CA ASP A 213 -27.11 -24.70 17.90
C ASP A 213 -27.33 -25.99 18.69
N SER A 214 -28.58 -26.22 19.09
CA SER A 214 -28.98 -27.40 19.86
C SER A 214 -29.21 -28.64 18.99
N SER A 215 -29.35 -28.49 17.67
CA SER A 215 -29.69 -29.55 16.74
C SER A 215 -28.90 -29.46 15.43
N VAL A 216 -27.62 -29.83 15.47
CA VAL A 216 -26.79 -29.83 14.26
C VAL A 216 -27.26 -30.93 13.29
N THR A 217 -27.73 -30.57 12.10
CA THR A 217 -28.25 -31.43 11.03
C THR A 217 -27.36 -31.42 9.77
N TYR A 218 -27.78 -32.18 8.74
CA TYR A 218 -27.16 -32.13 7.40
C TYR A 218 -27.66 -30.96 6.55
N LYS A 219 -28.66 -30.22 7.02
CA LYS A 219 -29.25 -29.08 6.33
C LYS A 219 -28.74 -27.73 6.84
N ASP A 220 -27.92 -27.74 7.89
CA ASP A 220 -27.31 -26.51 8.39
C ASP A 220 -26.08 -26.17 7.57
N PHE A 221 -25.87 -24.88 7.37
CA PHE A 221 -24.76 -24.37 6.58
C PHE A 221 -24.29 -23.02 7.09
N ILE A 222 -22.98 -22.83 7.04
CA ILE A 222 -22.38 -21.48 7.01
C ILE A 222 -22.08 -21.14 5.56
N GLU A 223 -22.50 -19.96 5.09
CA GLU A 223 -22.09 -19.41 3.81
C GLU A 223 -21.21 -18.16 4.01
N LEU A 224 -20.04 -18.16 3.38
CA LEU A 224 -19.17 -17.00 3.26
C LEU A 224 -19.39 -16.35 1.90
N HIS A 225 -19.56 -15.04 1.85
CA HIS A 225 -19.77 -14.29 0.63
C HIS A 225 -18.68 -13.24 0.44
N PHE A 226 -18.13 -13.15 -0.78
CA PHE A 226 -17.03 -12.25 -1.13
C PHE A 226 -17.36 -11.46 -2.40
N ASP A 227 -17.29 -10.14 -2.30
CA ASP A 227 -17.21 -9.19 -3.41
C ASP A 227 -15.79 -8.62 -3.47
N LEU A 228 -14.95 -9.27 -4.27
CA LEU A 228 -13.50 -9.05 -4.22
C LEU A 228 -13.08 -7.72 -4.81
N TYR A 229 -13.90 -7.12 -5.67
CA TYR A 229 -13.68 -5.78 -6.22
C TYR A 229 -14.46 -4.71 -5.46
N ASN A 230 -15.26 -5.11 -4.47
CA ASN A 230 -16.13 -4.24 -3.67
C ASN A 230 -17.02 -3.33 -4.55
N ASN A 231 -17.55 -3.88 -5.64
CA ASN A 231 -18.39 -3.15 -6.60
C ASN A 231 -19.82 -2.93 -6.10
N LYS A 232 -20.27 -3.68 -5.07
CA LYS A 232 -21.60 -3.58 -4.46
C LYS A 232 -22.75 -3.73 -5.48
N ASN A 233 -22.57 -4.57 -6.49
CA ASN A 233 -23.62 -4.85 -7.47
C ASN A 233 -24.87 -5.46 -6.83
N SER A 234 -26.06 -5.12 -7.34
CA SER A 234 -27.34 -5.70 -6.87
C SER A 234 -27.50 -7.18 -7.23
N PHE A 235 -26.75 -7.66 -8.23
CA PHE A 235 -26.70 -9.05 -8.63
C PHE A 235 -25.29 -9.61 -8.48
N ALA A 236 -25.17 -10.75 -7.79
CA ALA A 236 -23.94 -11.54 -7.83
C ALA A 236 -23.63 -12.00 -9.26
N GLY A 237 -22.34 -12.08 -9.56
CA GLY A 237 -21.83 -12.38 -10.90
C GLY A 237 -20.39 -12.91 -10.83
N ILE A 238 -19.67 -12.88 -11.96
CA ILE A 238 -18.35 -13.52 -12.10
C ILE A 238 -17.27 -13.03 -11.12
N ASN A 239 -17.46 -11.86 -10.51
CA ASN A 239 -16.54 -11.26 -9.54
C ASN A 239 -16.85 -11.61 -8.07
N HIS A 240 -17.93 -12.36 -7.84
CA HIS A 240 -18.43 -12.70 -6.52
C HIS A 240 -18.23 -14.19 -6.24
N ARG A 241 -17.92 -14.55 -5.00
CA ARG A 241 -17.73 -15.95 -4.58
C ARG A 241 -18.54 -16.23 -3.34
N SER A 242 -19.19 -17.39 -3.32
CA SER A 242 -19.87 -17.91 -2.13
C SER A 242 -19.30 -19.27 -1.79
N ILE A 243 -18.99 -19.50 -0.51
CA ILE A 243 -18.45 -20.77 -0.02
C ILE A 243 -19.35 -21.29 1.07
N ARG A 244 -19.89 -22.49 0.90
CA ARG A 244 -20.77 -23.15 1.85
C ARG A 244 -20.03 -24.23 2.61
N PHE A 245 -20.21 -24.26 3.93
CA PHE A 245 -19.67 -25.26 4.85
C PHE A 245 -20.83 -25.91 5.60
N GLY A 246 -21.02 -27.22 5.42
CA GLY A 246 -21.97 -27.99 6.22
C GLY A 246 -21.26 -28.68 7.39
N PRO A 247 -21.74 -28.59 8.64
CA PRO A 247 -21.11 -29.23 9.79
C PRO A 247 -21.19 -30.76 9.75
N LYS A 248 -22.16 -31.32 9.02
CA LYS A 248 -22.26 -32.77 8.76
C LYS A 248 -22.03 -33.14 7.29
N LEU A 249 -21.75 -32.17 6.41
CA LEU A 249 -21.54 -32.37 4.98
C LEU A 249 -20.13 -31.95 4.53
N ARG A 250 -19.85 -32.13 3.24
CA ARG A 250 -18.68 -31.54 2.59
C ARG A 250 -18.94 -30.04 2.35
N SER A 251 -17.87 -29.25 2.25
CA SER A 251 -17.95 -27.87 1.80
C SER A 251 -18.09 -27.83 0.28
N ASN A 252 -18.83 -26.84 -0.21
CA ASN A 252 -19.03 -26.57 -1.63
C ASN A 252 -18.72 -25.09 -1.88
N CYS A 253 -17.81 -24.79 -2.80
CA CYS A 253 -17.54 -23.42 -3.23
C CYS A 253 -18.10 -23.16 -4.63
N PHE A 254 -18.96 -22.17 -4.75
CA PHE A 254 -19.59 -21.87 -6.01
C PHE A 254 -19.49 -20.39 -6.36
N THR A 255 -19.23 -20.13 -7.63
CA THR A 255 -19.56 -18.84 -8.20
C THR A 255 -21.03 -18.85 -8.53
N VAL A 256 -21.74 -17.85 -8.00
CA VAL A 256 -23.13 -17.60 -8.38
C VAL A 256 -23.10 -16.79 -9.66
N ASN A 257 -23.45 -17.42 -10.79
CA ASN A 257 -23.77 -16.68 -12.02
C ASN A 257 -25.27 -16.76 -12.28
N LEU A 258 -25.92 -15.61 -12.24
CA LEU A 258 -27.36 -15.50 -12.38
C LEU A 258 -27.71 -15.27 -13.85
N THR A 259 -27.66 -16.31 -14.66
CA THR A 259 -27.92 -16.22 -16.11
C THR A 259 -29.40 -15.97 -16.41
N ASP A 260 -29.72 -15.62 -17.66
CA ASP A 260 -31.12 -15.49 -18.11
C ASP A 260 -31.88 -16.81 -17.98
N SER A 261 -31.18 -17.95 -18.04
CA SER A 261 -31.72 -19.29 -17.76
C SER A 261 -31.90 -19.61 -16.27
N GLY A 262 -31.51 -18.71 -15.38
CA GLY A 262 -31.59 -18.87 -13.92
C GLY A 262 -30.22 -19.05 -13.27
N PHE A 263 -30.25 -19.59 -12.05
CA PHE A 263 -29.07 -19.85 -11.24
C PHE A 263 -28.18 -20.92 -11.87
N VAL A 264 -26.93 -20.57 -12.17
CA VAL A 264 -25.92 -21.53 -12.63
C VAL A 264 -24.79 -21.57 -11.63
N LEU A 265 -24.55 -22.75 -11.07
CA LEU A 265 -23.31 -23.06 -10.35
C LEU A 265 -22.21 -23.21 -11.40
N ALA A 266 -21.21 -22.33 -11.38
CA ALA A 266 -20.01 -22.56 -12.17
C ALA A 266 -19.13 -23.57 -11.43
N ASP A 267 -19.24 -24.86 -11.80
CA ASP A 267 -18.61 -25.99 -11.11
C ASP A 267 -17.08 -26.05 -11.21
N SER A 268 -16.46 -25.34 -12.15
CA SER A 268 -14.99 -25.34 -12.32
C SER A 268 -14.25 -24.86 -11.06
N VAL A 269 -14.88 -23.99 -10.28
CA VAL A 269 -14.33 -23.44 -9.03
C VAL A 269 -14.39 -24.47 -7.89
N ASN A 270 -15.40 -25.33 -7.83
CA ASN A 270 -15.53 -26.39 -6.82
C ASN A 270 -14.33 -27.37 -6.84
N VAL A 271 -13.87 -27.76 -8.04
CA VAL A 271 -12.83 -28.80 -8.22
C VAL A 271 -11.45 -28.32 -7.77
N LEU A 272 -11.10 -27.06 -8.02
CA LEU A 272 -9.80 -26.47 -7.65
C LEU A 272 -9.70 -26.23 -6.14
N ILE A 273 -10.77 -25.70 -5.55
CA ILE A 273 -10.79 -25.27 -4.15
C ILE A 273 -10.71 -26.44 -3.18
N SER A 274 -11.39 -27.56 -3.46
CA SER A 274 -11.39 -28.72 -2.56
C SER A 274 -9.99 -29.30 -2.29
N ARG A 275 -9.01 -29.01 -3.16
CA ARG A 275 -7.62 -29.47 -3.02
C ARG A 275 -6.70 -28.42 -2.40
N GLU A 276 -7.04 -27.15 -2.53
CA GLU A 276 -6.15 -26.01 -2.20
C GLU A 276 -6.61 -25.24 -0.95
N MET A 277 -7.89 -25.33 -0.60
CA MET A 277 -8.46 -24.77 0.63
C MET A 277 -8.45 -25.83 1.73
N ARG A 278 -7.79 -25.52 2.85
CA ARG A 278 -7.90 -26.32 4.07
C ARG A 278 -9.06 -25.81 4.91
N TRP A 279 -9.90 -26.71 5.37
CA TRP A 279 -10.95 -26.38 6.33
C TRP A 279 -11.23 -27.58 7.22
N ALA A 280 -11.71 -27.31 8.41
CA ALA A 280 -12.08 -28.30 9.39
C ALA A 280 -13.30 -27.83 10.18
N ARG A 281 -13.87 -28.76 10.94
CA ARG A 281 -15.07 -28.54 11.74
C ARG A 281 -15.00 -29.33 13.03
N LYS A 282 -15.57 -28.79 14.08
CA LYS A 282 -15.73 -29.48 15.36
C LYS A 282 -17.18 -29.34 15.81
N ILE A 283 -17.82 -30.47 16.12
CA ILE A 283 -19.20 -30.50 16.62
C ILE A 283 -19.13 -30.61 18.14
N TYR A 284 -19.91 -29.79 18.81
CA TYR A 284 -20.06 -29.72 20.25
C TYR A 284 -21.52 -30.06 20.62
N PRO A 285 -21.81 -30.37 21.90
CA PRO A 285 -23.19 -30.55 22.36
C PRO A 285 -24.09 -29.32 22.15
N ASP A 286 -23.50 -28.13 22.11
CA ASP A 286 -24.16 -26.83 21.96
C ASP A 286 -23.84 -26.17 20.60
N GLY A 287 -23.51 -26.96 19.58
CA GLY A 287 -23.43 -26.49 18.20
C GLY A 287 -22.16 -26.93 17.48
N TYR A 288 -21.54 -26.06 16.70
CA TYR A 288 -20.36 -26.41 15.94
C TYR A 288 -19.45 -25.21 15.65
N SER A 289 -18.20 -25.49 15.31
CA SER A 289 -17.27 -24.53 14.74
C SER A 289 -16.84 -24.96 13.35
N ILE A 290 -16.54 -23.95 12.53
CA ILE A 290 -15.92 -24.10 11.21
C ILE A 290 -14.65 -23.26 11.22
N GLU A 291 -13.56 -23.85 10.74
CA GLU A 291 -12.28 -23.17 10.59
C GLU A 291 -11.76 -23.37 9.17
N VAL A 292 -11.25 -22.30 8.56
CA VAL A 292 -10.90 -22.26 7.13
C VAL A 292 -9.63 -21.45 6.90
N SER A 293 -8.74 -22.00 6.08
CA SER A 293 -7.67 -21.28 5.39
C SER A 293 -8.03 -21.13 3.90
N LEU A 294 -8.39 -19.91 3.50
CA LEU A 294 -8.82 -19.55 2.15
C LEU A 294 -7.67 -18.91 1.37
N PRO A 295 -7.14 -19.57 0.32
CA PRO A 295 -6.23 -18.92 -0.60
C PRO A 295 -6.96 -17.84 -1.41
N ILE A 296 -6.36 -16.67 -1.55
CA ILE A 296 -6.97 -15.53 -2.25
C ILE A 296 -7.08 -15.80 -3.75
N PHE A 297 -6.12 -16.51 -4.32
CA PHE A 297 -6.12 -16.87 -5.74
C PHE A 297 -7.30 -17.78 -6.12
N VAL A 298 -7.83 -18.51 -5.13
CA VAL A 298 -9.02 -19.36 -5.25
C VAL A 298 -10.29 -18.49 -5.32
N LEU A 299 -10.27 -17.32 -4.68
CA LEU A 299 -11.37 -16.37 -4.69
C LEU A 299 -11.35 -15.53 -5.98
N SER A 300 -10.18 -15.12 -6.46
CA SER A 300 -10.01 -14.25 -7.63
C SER A 300 -8.64 -14.44 -8.28
N ASP A 301 -8.53 -14.04 -9.55
CA ASP A 301 -7.26 -13.92 -10.28
C ASP A 301 -6.27 -12.90 -9.67
N LEU A 302 -6.69 -12.19 -8.63
CA LEU A 302 -5.84 -11.27 -7.88
C LEU A 302 -4.72 -12.00 -7.14
N GLN A 303 -3.48 -11.58 -7.38
CA GLN A 303 -2.30 -12.10 -6.66
C GLN A 303 -2.25 -11.66 -5.19
N TYR A 304 -2.86 -10.51 -4.88
CA TYR A 304 -2.94 -9.91 -3.54
C TYR A 304 -4.34 -9.37 -3.32
N PRO A 305 -4.87 -9.46 -2.09
CA PRO A 305 -6.22 -8.99 -1.84
C PRO A 305 -6.23 -7.45 -1.81
N PRO A 306 -7.30 -6.80 -2.29
CA PRO A 306 -7.42 -5.36 -2.11
C PRO A 306 -7.64 -5.05 -0.62
N LYS A 307 -7.33 -3.82 -0.22
CA LYS A 307 -7.46 -3.35 1.17
C LYS A 307 -8.87 -3.56 1.74
N MET A 308 -9.88 -3.52 0.88
CA MET A 308 -11.28 -3.67 1.25
C MET A 308 -11.97 -4.58 0.25
N ILE A 309 -12.63 -5.62 0.76
CA ILE A 309 -13.52 -6.50 -0.02
C ILE A 309 -14.92 -6.43 0.58
N GLY A 310 -15.94 -6.51 -0.26
CA GLY A 310 -17.28 -6.74 0.24
C GLY A 310 -17.36 -8.14 0.83
N PHE A 311 -18.00 -8.26 1.99
CA PHE A 311 -17.98 -9.49 2.76
C PHE A 311 -19.29 -9.68 3.50
N ASP A 312 -19.74 -10.93 3.53
CA ASP A 312 -20.75 -11.36 4.47
C ASP A 312 -20.52 -12.80 4.93
N ILE A 313 -21.07 -13.12 6.09
CA ILE A 313 -21.19 -14.48 6.58
C ILE A 313 -22.63 -14.70 7.02
N SER A 314 -23.24 -15.76 6.52
CA SER A 314 -24.59 -16.15 6.86
C SER A 314 -24.65 -17.59 7.35
N VAL A 315 -25.67 -17.89 8.14
CA VAL A 315 -25.96 -19.22 8.65
C VAL A 315 -27.38 -19.56 8.24
N ILE A 316 -27.53 -20.75 7.68
CA ILE A 316 -28.80 -21.42 7.45
C ILE A 316 -28.85 -22.53 8.48
N ASP A 317 -29.91 -22.56 9.27
CA ASP A 317 -30.13 -23.53 10.32
C ASP A 317 -31.51 -24.16 10.11
N VAL A 318 -31.57 -25.49 10.09
CA VAL A 318 -32.78 -26.23 9.79
C VAL A 318 -32.97 -27.32 10.84
N ASP A 319 -33.80 -27.00 11.83
CA ASP A 319 -34.15 -27.92 12.91
C ASP A 319 -34.86 -29.18 12.38
N GLU A 320 -34.38 -30.36 12.79
CA GLU A 320 -34.90 -31.65 12.32
C GLU A 320 -36.37 -31.90 12.70
N HIS A 321 -36.83 -31.31 13.80
CA HIS A 321 -38.15 -31.61 14.39
C HIS A 321 -39.29 -30.76 13.83
N ASN A 322 -39.01 -29.53 13.40
CA ASN A 322 -40.02 -28.62 12.86
C ASN A 322 -39.76 -28.27 11.38
N ASN A 323 -38.57 -28.58 10.85
CA ASN A 323 -38.14 -28.31 9.48
C ASN A 323 -38.40 -26.84 9.05
N GLU A 324 -38.37 -25.94 10.03
CA GLU A 324 -38.38 -24.49 9.82
C GLU A 324 -36.94 -24.06 9.53
N GLU A 325 -36.75 -23.36 8.41
CA GLU A 325 -35.46 -22.83 7.99
C GLU A 325 -35.27 -21.45 8.63
N SER A 326 -34.27 -21.31 9.48
CA SER A 326 -33.81 -20.04 10.02
C SER A 326 -32.61 -19.53 9.21
N TYR A 327 -32.56 -18.21 9.00
CA TYR A 327 -31.45 -17.56 8.29
C TYR A 327 -31.00 -16.33 9.04
N VAL A 328 -29.69 -16.25 9.31
CA VAL A 328 -29.08 -15.11 9.99
C VAL A 328 -27.81 -14.70 9.24
N SER A 329 -27.63 -13.40 9.02
CA SER A 329 -26.47 -12.82 8.35
C SER A 329 -25.76 -11.81 9.24
N TRP A 330 -24.43 -11.76 9.16
CA TRP A 330 -23.65 -10.70 9.81
C TRP A 330 -24.00 -9.32 9.24
N SER A 331 -24.09 -9.17 7.93
CA SER A 331 -24.37 -7.88 7.28
C SER A 331 -25.78 -7.36 7.59
N GLY A 332 -26.70 -8.26 7.96
CA GLY A 332 -28.14 -7.98 8.11
C GLY A 332 -28.94 -8.28 6.84
N SER A 333 -28.35 -9.00 5.88
CA SER A 333 -29.06 -9.53 4.72
C SER A 333 -30.17 -10.48 5.16
N GLU A 334 -31.21 -10.63 4.35
CA GLU A 334 -32.27 -11.63 4.48
C GLU A 334 -32.02 -12.81 3.54
N ILE A 335 -32.69 -13.95 3.76
CA ILE A 335 -32.53 -15.13 2.90
C ILE A 335 -32.84 -14.83 1.42
N THR A 336 -33.81 -13.95 1.18
CA THR A 336 -34.30 -13.53 -0.14
C THR A 336 -33.29 -12.69 -0.93
N ASN A 337 -32.31 -12.11 -0.23
CA ASN A 337 -31.29 -11.21 -0.79
C ASN A 337 -29.85 -11.64 -0.49
N ARG A 338 -29.63 -12.86 0.03
CA ARG A 338 -28.31 -13.37 0.41
C ARG A 338 -27.24 -13.32 -0.69
N TYR A 339 -27.65 -13.36 -1.96
CA TYR A 339 -26.76 -13.26 -3.12
C TYR A 339 -26.73 -11.86 -3.76
N ASN A 340 -27.02 -10.83 -2.97
CA ASN A 340 -26.96 -9.43 -3.39
C ASN A 340 -25.76 -8.72 -2.72
N PRO A 341 -24.64 -8.56 -3.44
CA PRO A 341 -23.43 -7.89 -2.96
C PRO A 341 -23.63 -6.47 -2.42
N SER A 342 -24.65 -5.74 -2.89
CA SER A 342 -24.98 -4.40 -2.39
C SER A 342 -25.37 -4.38 -0.91
N GLN A 343 -25.80 -5.53 -0.37
CA GLN A 343 -26.22 -5.68 1.03
C GLN A 343 -25.09 -6.10 1.95
N TRP A 344 -24.00 -6.62 1.40
CA TRP A 344 -22.89 -7.14 2.19
C TRP A 344 -22.08 -6.02 2.84
N GLY A 345 -21.53 -6.30 4.03
CA GLY A 345 -20.62 -5.41 4.73
C GLY A 345 -19.25 -5.35 4.06
N ASN A 346 -18.24 -4.91 4.81
CA ASN A 346 -16.87 -4.83 4.29
C ASN A 346 -15.88 -5.54 5.23
N LEU A 347 -15.04 -6.39 4.65
CA LEU A 347 -13.83 -6.90 5.30
C LEU A 347 -12.66 -5.99 4.91
N VAL A 348 -12.06 -5.35 5.91
CA VAL A 348 -10.92 -4.44 5.75
C VAL A 348 -9.65 -5.16 6.16
N LEU A 349 -8.73 -5.34 5.22
CA LEU A 349 -7.46 -6.02 5.43
C LEU A 349 -6.38 -5.00 5.78
N GLU A 350 -6.02 -4.93 7.05
CA GLU A 350 -5.02 -4.01 7.56
C GLU A 350 -3.65 -4.69 7.63
N GLN A 351 -2.63 -4.05 7.04
CA GLN A 351 -1.26 -4.57 7.03
C GLN A 351 -0.55 -4.30 8.37
N ALA A 352 0.19 -5.30 8.87
CA ALA A 352 0.80 -5.26 10.21
C ALA A 352 1.83 -4.14 10.41
N MET A 353 2.45 -3.65 9.32
CA MET A 353 3.60 -2.73 9.40
C MET A 353 3.41 -1.42 8.63
N PHE A 354 2.18 -1.02 8.29
CA PHE A 354 1.98 0.26 7.62
C PHE A 354 2.60 1.45 8.41
N PRO A 355 2.39 1.58 9.74
CA PRO A 355 2.97 2.69 10.50
C PRO A 355 4.51 2.62 10.57
N LEU A 356 5.06 1.41 10.78
CA LEU A 356 6.51 1.21 10.85
C LEU A 356 7.20 1.52 9.51
N ARG A 357 6.61 1.10 8.39
CA ARG A 357 7.11 1.44 7.05
C ARG A 357 7.10 2.94 6.83
N MET A 358 6.03 3.62 7.21
CA MET A 358 5.94 5.09 7.12
C MET A 358 6.99 5.77 8.02
N ALA A 359 7.24 5.25 9.21
CA ALA A 359 8.27 5.76 10.12
C ALA A 359 9.68 5.58 9.53
N VAL A 360 9.98 4.42 8.94
CA VAL A 360 11.27 4.15 8.26
C VAL A 360 11.47 5.07 7.06
N VAL A 361 10.46 5.22 6.19
CA VAL A 361 10.52 6.15 5.04
C VAL A 361 10.71 7.60 5.50
N SER A 362 10.00 8.02 6.54
CA SER A 362 10.13 9.36 7.12
C SER A 362 11.53 9.58 7.72
N GLY A 363 12.07 8.58 8.42
CA GLY A 363 13.42 8.62 8.97
C GLY A 363 14.50 8.71 7.89
N LEU A 364 14.36 7.96 6.80
CA LEU A 364 15.26 8.04 5.64
C LEU A 364 15.20 9.42 4.96
N ALA A 365 14.00 9.98 4.77
CA ALA A 365 13.85 11.32 4.23
C ALA A 365 14.55 12.37 5.11
N LEU A 366 14.37 12.28 6.43
CA LEU A 366 15.01 13.17 7.40
C LEU A 366 16.55 13.03 7.39
N PHE A 367 17.05 11.79 7.27
CA PHE A 367 18.47 11.52 7.10
C PHE A 367 19.06 12.20 5.85
N PHE A 368 18.40 12.09 4.69
CA PHE A 368 18.85 12.75 3.47
C PHE A 368 18.80 14.29 3.56
N ILE A 369 17.79 14.85 4.24
CA ILE A 369 17.72 16.29 4.52
C ILE A 369 18.91 16.72 5.38
N LEU A 370 19.17 16.03 6.49
CA LEU A 370 20.32 16.33 7.36
C LEU A 370 21.66 16.17 6.62
N LEU A 371 21.79 15.14 5.79
CA LEU A 371 22.98 14.92 4.97
C LEU A 371 23.17 16.07 3.96
N SER A 372 22.10 16.54 3.33
CA SER A 372 22.16 17.69 2.41
C SER A 372 22.56 18.98 3.13
N ILE A 373 22.09 19.20 4.36
CA ILE A 373 22.50 20.33 5.20
C ILE A 373 23.98 20.21 5.58
N LEU A 374 24.43 19.02 5.98
CA LEU A 374 25.84 18.77 6.35
C LEU A 374 26.77 18.99 5.15
N ILE A 375 26.41 18.47 3.98
CA ILE A 375 27.15 18.70 2.72
C ILE A 375 27.14 20.19 2.38
N GLY A 376 26.00 20.86 2.50
CA GLY A 376 25.88 22.30 2.29
C GLY A 376 26.79 23.11 3.23
N PHE A 377 26.83 22.74 4.51
CA PHE A 377 27.72 23.36 5.50
C PHE A 377 29.20 23.11 5.17
N GLN A 378 29.57 21.87 4.83
CA GLN A 378 30.92 21.52 4.39
C GLN A 378 31.33 22.32 3.15
N LEU A 379 30.43 22.46 2.16
CA LEU A 379 30.68 23.26 0.96
C LEU A 379 30.86 24.74 1.31
N VAL A 380 30.02 25.32 2.17
CA VAL A 380 30.16 26.71 2.63
C VAL A 380 31.51 26.92 3.33
N GLN A 381 31.92 26.00 4.21
CA GLN A 381 33.22 26.07 4.87
C GLN A 381 34.37 25.95 3.86
N TYR A 382 34.27 25.03 2.91
CA TYR A 382 35.23 24.87 1.83
C TYR A 382 35.37 26.15 0.99
N TYR A 383 34.25 26.77 0.58
CA TYR A 383 34.27 28.04 -0.16
C TYR A 383 34.85 29.18 0.67
N LYS A 384 34.55 29.25 1.97
CA LYS A 384 35.10 30.28 2.87
C LYS A 384 36.61 30.14 3.02
N ASN A 385 37.10 28.93 3.21
CA ASN A 385 38.54 28.65 3.33
C ASN A 385 39.29 28.94 2.01
N ARG A 386 38.73 28.53 0.87
CA ARG A 386 39.32 28.84 -0.44
C ARG A 386 39.37 30.35 -0.72
N LYS A 387 38.37 31.12 -0.27
CA LYS A 387 38.39 32.59 -0.39
C LYS A 387 39.46 33.23 0.50
N ILE A 388 39.72 32.66 1.69
CA ILE A 388 40.80 33.09 2.58
C ILE A 388 42.17 32.79 1.93
N GLU A 389 42.36 31.61 1.34
CA GLU A 389 43.58 31.28 0.60
C GLU A 389 43.79 32.19 -0.62
N GLN A 390 42.75 32.48 -1.39
CA GLN A 390 42.86 33.39 -2.55
C GLN A 390 43.16 34.84 -2.15
N SER A 391 42.68 35.31 -0.98
CA SER A 391 43.09 36.63 -0.45
C SER A 391 44.57 36.71 -0.06
N SER A 392 45.22 35.55 0.09
CA SER A 392 46.64 35.44 0.44
C SER A 392 47.56 35.48 -0.79
N GLN A 393 47.02 35.38 -2.01
CA GLN A 393 47.72 35.53 -3.29
C GLN A 393 47.24 36.78 -4.04
N LYS A 394 47.35 37.97 -3.43
CA LYS A 394 47.39 39.21 -4.24
C LYS A 394 48.75 39.21 -4.95
N GLU A 395 48.74 39.01 -6.27
CA GLU A 395 49.94 39.18 -7.10
C GLU A 395 50.26 40.68 -7.12
N TYR A 396 51.31 41.07 -6.39
CA TYR A 396 51.80 42.44 -6.37
C TYR A 396 52.24 42.86 -7.78
N SER A 397 52.13 44.15 -8.09
CA SER A 397 52.61 44.67 -9.37
C SER A 397 54.11 44.41 -9.55
N GLY A 398 54.60 44.43 -10.80
CA GLY A 398 56.04 44.25 -11.08
C GLY A 398 56.92 45.22 -10.30
N PHE A 399 56.48 46.48 -10.16
CA PHE A 399 57.16 47.48 -9.35
C PHE A 399 57.17 47.11 -7.86
N MET A 400 56.02 46.74 -7.31
CA MET A 400 55.90 46.35 -5.90
C MET A 400 56.71 45.09 -5.56
N ASN A 401 56.86 44.15 -6.51
CA ASN A 401 57.80 43.03 -6.36
C ASN A 401 59.26 43.50 -6.32
N SER A 402 59.68 44.48 -7.14
CA SER A 402 61.00 45.10 -7.01
C SER A 402 61.20 45.81 -5.68
N VAL A 403 60.17 46.49 -5.16
CA VAL A 403 60.18 47.10 -3.81
C VAL A 403 60.37 46.04 -2.74
N LEU A 404 59.65 44.91 -2.83
CA LEU A 404 59.76 43.78 -1.91
C LEU A 404 61.16 43.16 -1.93
N GLU A 405 61.73 42.93 -3.10
CA GLU A 405 63.07 42.34 -3.24
C GLU A 405 64.14 43.26 -2.64
N CYS A 406 64.10 44.55 -2.96
CA CYS A 406 65.02 45.54 -2.39
C CYS A 406 64.87 45.64 -0.86
N LEU A 407 63.64 45.59 -0.35
CA LEU A 407 63.34 45.60 1.07
C LEU A 407 63.91 44.35 1.74
N GLN A 408 63.67 43.16 1.20
CA GLN A 408 64.17 41.88 1.74
C GLN A 408 65.69 41.84 1.84
N ASN A 409 66.40 42.32 0.81
CA ASN A 409 67.86 42.39 0.81
C ASN A 409 68.43 43.39 1.84
N SER A 410 67.61 44.32 2.30
CA SER A 410 68.01 45.39 3.24
C SER A 410 67.35 45.24 4.63
N LEU A 411 66.65 44.14 4.90
CA LEU A 411 65.86 43.98 6.14
C LEU A 411 66.71 43.99 7.41
N SER A 412 67.96 43.51 7.34
CA SER A 412 68.88 43.47 8.48
C SER A 412 69.37 44.86 8.90
N ASP A 413 69.13 45.92 8.11
CA ASP A 413 69.45 47.29 8.48
C ASP A 413 68.41 47.85 9.49
N PRO A 414 68.82 48.21 10.72
CA PRO A 414 67.93 48.80 11.72
C PRO A 414 67.50 50.25 11.39
N GLN A 415 68.12 50.89 10.41
CA GLN A 415 67.82 52.26 9.94
C GLN A 415 67.16 52.30 8.55
N LEU A 416 66.67 51.15 8.06
CA LEU A 416 65.99 51.06 6.76
C LEU A 416 64.89 52.12 6.63
N SER A 417 64.97 52.92 5.57
CA SER A 417 64.05 54.02 5.30
C SER A 417 63.54 53.98 3.85
N PRO A 418 62.42 54.65 3.55
CA PRO A 418 61.88 54.72 2.19
C PRO A 418 62.88 55.27 1.17
N SER A 419 63.72 56.24 1.55
CA SER A 419 64.71 56.86 0.66
C SER A 419 65.83 55.90 0.27
N THR A 420 66.20 54.98 1.16
CA THR A 420 67.20 53.92 0.89
C THR A 420 66.72 52.98 -0.22
N ILE A 421 65.43 52.60 -0.19
CA ILE A 421 64.82 51.74 -1.20
C ILE A 421 64.60 52.51 -2.50
N ALA A 422 64.13 53.75 -2.41
CA ALA A 422 63.91 54.62 -3.57
C ALA A 422 65.21 54.84 -4.37
N SER A 423 66.33 55.06 -3.66
CA SER A 423 67.66 55.21 -4.27
C SER A 423 68.11 53.95 -5.01
N SER A 424 67.81 52.77 -4.47
CA SER A 424 68.19 51.48 -5.06
C SER A 424 67.39 51.13 -6.31
N LEU A 425 66.16 51.64 -6.42
CA LEU A 425 65.24 51.40 -7.54
C LEU A 425 65.16 52.58 -8.52
N SER A 426 65.97 53.64 -8.33
CA SER A 426 65.94 54.87 -9.14
C SER A 426 64.55 55.51 -9.25
N CYS A 427 63.81 55.56 -8.14
CA CYS A 427 62.45 56.13 -8.04
C CYS A 427 62.35 57.12 -6.87
N THR A 428 61.19 57.76 -6.67
CA THR A 428 60.99 58.69 -5.54
C THR A 428 60.45 57.98 -4.29
N THR A 429 60.68 58.60 -3.13
CA THR A 429 60.14 58.11 -1.84
C THR A 429 58.61 58.02 -1.86
N GLU A 430 57.95 58.98 -2.51
CA GLU A 430 56.49 59.02 -2.64
C GLU A 430 55.95 57.85 -3.48
N GLU A 431 56.70 57.40 -4.49
CA GLU A 431 56.32 56.24 -5.31
C GLU A 431 56.37 54.94 -4.49
N ILE A 432 57.37 54.78 -3.62
CA ILE A 432 57.47 53.62 -2.71
C ILE A 432 56.31 53.62 -1.70
N ILE A 433 56.10 54.74 -1.00
CA ILE A 433 55.03 54.85 0.00
C ILE A 433 53.66 54.69 -0.66
N GLY A 434 53.46 55.31 -1.82
CA GLY A 434 52.24 55.21 -2.60
C GLY A 434 51.96 53.77 -3.06
N SER A 435 52.99 53.04 -3.52
CA SER A 435 52.86 51.64 -3.92
C SER A 435 52.49 50.73 -2.74
N ILE A 436 53.17 50.89 -1.60
CA ILE A 436 52.88 50.10 -0.39
C ILE A 436 51.48 50.41 0.14
N GLN A 437 51.10 51.69 0.23
CA GLN A 437 49.78 52.07 0.71
C GLN A 437 48.66 51.58 -0.23
N LYS A 438 48.90 51.61 -1.54
CA LYS A 438 47.92 51.18 -2.55
C LYS A 438 47.76 49.66 -2.61
N GLU A 439 48.85 48.91 -2.51
CA GLU A 439 48.82 47.46 -2.74
C GLU A 439 48.79 46.63 -1.44
N ALA A 440 49.40 47.13 -0.36
CA ALA A 440 49.47 46.47 0.95
C ALA A 440 48.60 47.15 2.03
N GLU A 441 47.98 48.30 1.73
CA GLU A 441 47.01 48.99 2.60
C GLU A 441 47.55 49.33 4.01
N CYS A 442 48.87 49.52 4.15
CA CYS A 442 49.54 49.83 5.41
C CYS A 442 50.65 50.89 5.25
N THR A 443 51.16 51.43 6.36
CA THR A 443 52.31 52.35 6.31
C THR A 443 53.61 51.60 6.01
N PHE A 444 54.66 52.33 5.62
CA PHE A 444 55.98 51.76 5.38
C PHE A 444 56.54 51.04 6.61
N GLU A 445 56.42 51.64 7.79
CA GLU A 445 56.94 51.10 9.05
C GLU A 445 56.21 49.79 9.41
N GLN A 446 54.90 49.75 9.21
CA GLN A 446 54.10 48.54 9.39
C GLN A 446 54.50 47.46 8.40
N PHE A 447 54.73 47.83 7.15
CA PHE A 447 55.14 46.92 6.09
C PHE A 447 56.52 46.29 6.36
N VAL A 448 57.49 47.10 6.77
CA VAL A 448 58.83 46.63 7.18
C VAL A 448 58.72 45.75 8.42
N CYS A 449 58.00 46.19 9.45
CA CYS A 449 57.82 45.43 10.68
C CYS A 449 57.22 44.04 10.40
N PHE A 450 56.19 43.96 9.55
CA PHE A 450 55.60 42.70 9.11
C PHE A 450 56.65 41.75 8.49
N HIS A 451 57.50 42.26 7.61
CA HIS A 451 58.55 41.47 6.97
C HIS A 451 59.66 41.05 7.94
N LYS A 452 60.04 41.92 8.90
CA LYS A 452 60.98 41.58 9.98
C LYS A 452 60.43 40.47 10.87
N ILE A 453 59.14 40.54 11.24
CA ILE A 453 58.47 39.47 12.00
C ILE A 453 58.36 38.18 11.18
N LYS A 454 58.07 38.26 9.88
CA LYS A 454 58.02 37.10 8.98
C LYS A 454 59.37 36.37 8.95
N LEU A 455 60.48 37.11 8.78
CA LEU A 455 61.83 36.55 8.81
C LEU A 455 62.16 35.96 10.19
N ALA A 456 61.85 36.68 11.27
CA ALA A 456 62.10 36.18 12.62
C ALA A 456 61.31 34.88 12.91
N ARG A 457 60.07 34.74 12.42
CA ARG A 457 59.29 33.49 12.53
C ARG A 457 59.97 32.33 11.81
N ALA A 458 60.50 32.56 10.61
CA ALA A 458 61.25 31.53 9.88
C ALA A 458 62.51 31.12 10.66
N LEU A 459 63.31 32.09 11.12
CA LEU A 459 64.52 31.83 11.91
C LEU A 459 64.23 31.10 13.22
N LEU A 460 63.13 31.44 13.92
CA LEU A 460 62.72 30.75 15.15
C LEU A 460 62.34 29.30 14.92
N ARG A 461 61.78 28.97 13.75
CA ARG A 461 61.35 27.62 13.36
C ARG A 461 62.52 26.79 12.84
N GLU A 462 63.37 27.39 12.02
CA GLU A 462 64.36 26.69 11.19
C GLU A 462 65.76 26.66 11.81
N THR A 463 66.01 27.47 12.86
CA THR A 463 67.35 27.59 13.47
C THR A 463 67.31 27.57 15.00
N ASP A 464 68.47 27.31 15.60
CA ASP A 464 68.74 27.39 17.05
C ASP A 464 69.39 28.72 17.48
N HIS A 465 69.36 29.75 16.64
CA HIS A 465 69.97 31.05 16.96
C HIS A 465 69.38 31.66 18.25
N SER A 466 70.20 32.39 19.02
CA SER A 466 69.70 33.10 20.20
C SER A 466 68.76 34.24 19.79
N LEU A 467 67.93 34.73 20.73
CA LEU A 467 67.00 35.82 20.43
C LEU A 467 67.73 37.10 20.03
N GLU A 468 68.93 37.34 20.59
CA GLU A 468 69.85 38.42 20.21
C GLU A 468 70.24 38.31 18.74
N LYS A 469 70.66 37.11 18.32
CA LYS A 469 71.08 36.88 16.93
C LYS A 469 69.91 36.98 15.96
N ILE A 470 68.73 36.51 16.34
CA ILE A 470 67.52 36.63 15.51
C ILE A 470 67.07 38.08 15.39
N ALA A 471 67.12 38.85 16.49
CA ALA A 471 66.83 40.28 16.47
C ALA A 471 67.77 41.02 15.51
N GLU A 472 69.08 40.74 15.57
CA GLU A 472 70.08 41.29 14.65
C GLU A 472 69.79 40.91 13.19
N MET A 473 69.59 39.61 12.91
CA MET A 473 69.36 39.12 11.54
C MET A 473 68.07 39.67 10.92
N ALA A 474 67.02 39.84 11.72
CA ALA A 474 65.77 40.45 11.30
C ALA A 474 65.80 41.99 11.32
N GLY A 475 66.94 42.61 11.69
CA GLY A 475 67.15 44.07 11.67
C GLY A 475 66.41 44.84 12.76
N PHE A 476 66.14 44.22 13.90
CA PHE A 476 65.70 44.94 15.10
C PHE A 476 66.89 45.59 15.81
N ARG A 477 66.65 46.72 16.48
CA ARG A 477 67.71 47.47 17.17
C ARG A 477 68.24 46.74 18.40
N ASN A 478 67.35 46.00 19.08
CA ASN A 478 67.65 45.24 20.28
C ASN A 478 66.59 44.13 20.48
N VAL A 479 66.84 43.25 21.45
CA VAL A 479 65.97 42.10 21.75
C VAL A 479 64.64 42.54 22.36
N GLU A 480 64.62 43.67 23.07
CA GLU A 480 63.41 44.21 23.69
C GLU A 480 62.40 44.67 22.63
N ASP A 481 62.85 45.41 21.62
CA ASP A 481 62.03 45.85 20.49
C ASP A 481 61.54 44.65 19.69
N PHE A 482 62.43 43.69 19.39
CA PHE A 482 62.06 42.45 18.73
C PHE A 482 60.96 41.71 19.50
N SER A 483 61.16 41.46 20.79
CA SER A 483 60.24 40.71 21.63
C SER A 483 58.88 41.40 21.75
N ARG A 484 58.87 42.74 21.88
CA ARG A 484 57.65 43.55 21.93
C ARG A 484 56.87 43.44 20.62
N PHE A 485 57.50 43.76 19.48
CA PHE A 485 56.82 43.74 18.18
C PHE A 485 56.38 42.31 17.78
N PHE A 486 57.18 41.30 18.11
CA PHE A 486 56.84 39.91 17.83
C PHE A 486 55.64 39.44 18.65
N THR A 487 55.60 39.77 19.95
CA THR A 487 54.48 39.41 20.82
C THR A 487 53.22 40.16 20.41
N GLU A 488 53.33 41.43 20.03
CA GLU A 488 52.21 42.22 19.54
C GLU A 488 51.60 41.63 18.26
N ALA A 489 52.46 41.21 17.32
CA ALA A 489 52.05 40.66 16.02
C ALA A 489 51.57 39.20 16.09
N THR A 490 52.20 38.35 16.91
CA THR A 490 51.92 36.90 16.95
C THR A 490 51.06 36.47 18.14
N LYS A 491 50.82 37.37 19.11
CA LYS A 491 50.16 37.09 20.40
C LYS A 491 50.84 36.01 21.24
N SER A 492 52.10 35.68 20.94
CA SER A 492 52.96 34.76 21.69
C SER A 492 54.37 35.33 21.82
N THR A 493 55.07 34.98 22.90
CA THR A 493 56.50 35.33 23.01
C THR A 493 57.33 34.53 21.98
N PRO A 494 58.48 35.04 21.52
CA PRO A 494 59.37 34.34 20.59
C PRO A 494 59.77 32.93 21.05
N GLU A 495 60.11 32.76 22.32
CA GLU A 495 60.50 31.46 22.89
C GLU A 495 59.35 30.45 22.87
N LYS A 496 58.17 30.88 23.32
CA LYS A 496 56.97 30.05 23.31
C LYS A 496 56.57 29.68 21.88
N TYR A 497 56.74 30.61 20.93
CA TYR A 497 56.50 30.34 19.53
C TYR A 497 57.45 29.27 18.97
N ARG A 498 58.75 29.34 19.30
CA ARG A 498 59.74 28.33 18.92
C ARG A 498 59.40 26.95 19.49
N GLN A 499 59.02 26.88 20.76
CA GLN A 499 58.68 25.62 21.42
C GLN A 499 57.50 24.92 20.73
N VAL A 500 56.38 25.64 20.56
CA VAL A 500 55.16 25.09 19.94
C VAL A 500 55.43 24.55 18.54
N LYS A 501 56.27 25.25 17.75
CA LYS A 501 56.57 24.81 16.39
C LYS A 501 57.50 23.61 16.31
N ARG A 502 58.34 23.36 17.32
CA ARG A 502 59.15 22.13 17.40
C ARG A 502 58.28 20.93 17.75
N GLU A 503 57.40 21.09 18.74
CA GLU A 503 56.45 20.05 19.15
C GLU A 503 55.53 19.65 17.99
N GLU A 504 55.03 20.62 17.20
CA GLU A 504 54.26 20.34 15.97
C GLU A 504 55.06 19.58 14.92
N SER A 505 56.33 19.95 14.66
CA SER A 505 57.16 19.27 13.66
C SER A 505 57.57 17.85 14.06
N GLU A 506 57.75 17.58 15.35
CA GLU A 506 58.07 16.25 15.88
C GLU A 506 56.86 15.31 15.70
N LEU A 507 55.64 15.79 16.01
CA LEU A 507 54.40 15.03 15.82
C LEU A 507 54.09 14.72 14.35
N GLU A 508 54.37 15.64 13.43
CA GLU A 508 54.20 15.39 11.98
C GLU A 508 55.20 14.35 11.45
N SER A 509 56.43 14.29 11.98
CA SER A 509 57.41 13.28 11.58
C SER A 509 57.09 11.86 12.09
N GLU A 510 56.41 11.74 13.23
CA GLU A 510 55.98 10.44 13.78
C GLU A 510 54.76 9.85 13.05
N GLU A 511 53.89 10.68 12.46
CA GLU A 511 52.75 10.21 11.65
C GLU A 511 53.16 9.71 10.25
N ASP A 512 54.23 10.25 9.66
CA ASP A 512 54.73 9.83 8.34
C ASP A 512 55.61 8.55 8.38
N GLU A 513 56.11 8.16 9.56
CA GLU A 513 56.85 6.90 9.77
C GLU A 513 55.95 5.72 10.24
N SER A 514 54.65 5.95 10.44
CA SER A 514 53.65 4.95 10.90
C SER A 514 52.69 4.49 9.79
#